data_AF-J9F8R9-F1
#
_entry.id   AF-J9F8R9-F1
#
_cell.length_a   1.000
_cell.length_b   1.000
_cell.length_c   1.000
_cell.angle_alpha   90.00
_cell.angle_beta   90.00
_cell.angle_gamma   90.00
#
_symmetry.space_group_name_H-M   'P 1'
#
loop_
_entity.id
_entity.type
_entity.pdbx_description
1 polymer ?
#
loop_
_entity_poly.entity_id
_entity_poly.type
_entity_poly.pdbx_seq_one_letter_code
_entity_poly.pdbx_strand_id
1 'polypeptide(L)'
;MDLAAGRVVKIDIAPERKGATEFTAKAVELGAIVSLGHSSATYDEAKACVDAGATVFIHTYNAMSPLNHRMPGMVGCAFATPGTYAELICDGHHVHPIAAEIA
;
A
#
# COMPACT_ATOMS: atom_id res chain seq x y z
N MET A 1 18.16 8.98 1.34
CA MET A 1 17.69 10.13 2.12
C MET A 1 18.64 11.32 2.03
N ASP A 2 19.95 11.11 2.17
CA ASP A 2 20.97 12.17 2.20
C ASP A 2 21.01 13.04 0.94
N LEU A 3 20.99 12.43 -0.26
CA LEU A 3 20.94 13.18 -1.53
C LEU A 3 19.69 14.06 -1.66
N ALA A 4 18.59 13.64 -1.04
CA ALA A 4 17.36 14.42 -1.01
C ALA A 4 17.35 15.48 0.10
N ALA A 5 18.44 15.60 0.88
CA ALA A 5 18.55 16.42 2.09
C ALA A 5 17.38 16.18 3.06
N GLY A 6 16.97 14.91 3.23
CA GLY A 6 15.88 14.53 4.14
C GLY A 6 14.47 14.92 3.68
N ARG A 7 14.27 15.36 2.43
CA ARG A 7 12.96 15.82 1.93
C ARG A 7 12.01 14.72 1.47
N VAL A 8 12.48 13.48 1.36
CA VAL A 8 11.60 12.35 1.00
C VAL A 8 10.86 11.90 2.25
N VAL A 9 9.56 12.17 2.29
CA VAL A 9 8.69 11.87 3.44
C VAL A 9 7.77 10.66 3.22
N LYS A 10 7.50 10.31 1.97
CA LYS A 10 6.65 9.18 1.57
C LYS A 10 7.19 8.53 0.31
N ILE A 11 7.16 7.19 0.25
CA ILE A 11 7.62 6.39 -0.89
C ILE A 11 6.57 5.35 -1.20
N ASP A 12 6.16 5.28 -2.48
CA ASP A 12 5.28 4.22 -2.97
C ASP A 12 6.09 3.07 -3.58
N ILE A 13 5.73 1.83 -3.24
CA ILE A 13 6.37 0.62 -3.76
C ILE A 13 5.35 -0.46 -4.13
N ALA A 14 5.80 -1.37 -4.99
CA ALA A 14 5.08 -2.59 -5.35
C ALA A 14 5.62 -3.80 -4.53
N PRO A 15 4.82 -4.40 -3.62
CA PRO A 15 5.28 -5.47 -2.71
C PRO A 15 5.85 -6.73 -3.37
N GLU A 16 5.42 -7.09 -4.58
CA GLU A 16 5.88 -8.28 -5.30
C GLU A 16 7.32 -8.13 -5.85
N ARG A 17 7.91 -6.94 -5.75
CA ARG A 17 9.26 -6.69 -6.27
C ARG A 17 10.30 -7.27 -5.32
N LYS A 18 11.33 -7.88 -5.90
CA LYS A 18 12.47 -8.42 -5.15
C LYS A 18 13.07 -7.34 -4.24
N GLY A 19 13.15 -7.63 -2.94
CA GLY A 19 13.72 -6.73 -1.94
C GLY A 19 12.73 -5.71 -1.36
N ALA A 20 11.44 -5.76 -1.70
CA ALA A 20 10.45 -4.78 -1.25
C ALA A 20 10.31 -4.75 0.28
N THR A 21 10.29 -5.91 0.94
CA THR A 21 10.17 -6.01 2.39
C THR A 21 11.39 -5.43 3.10
N GLU A 22 12.60 -5.77 2.65
CA GLU A 22 13.85 -5.25 3.21
C GLU A 22 13.99 -3.74 2.95
N PHE A 23 13.61 -3.29 1.76
CA PHE A 23 13.56 -1.87 1.44
C PHE A 23 12.58 -1.13 2.36
N THR A 24 11.40 -1.71 2.60
CA THR A 24 10.37 -1.13 3.47
C THR A 24 10.92 -0.91 4.86
N ALA A 25 11.47 -1.96 5.49
CA ALA A 25 12.05 -1.87 6.83
C ALA A 25 13.12 -0.77 6.90
N LYS A 26 13.99 -0.69 5.88
CA LYS A 26 15.06 0.33 5.87
C LYS A 26 14.54 1.74 5.63
N ALA A 27 13.55 1.92 4.76
CA ALA A 27 12.96 3.22 4.49
C ALA A 27 12.21 3.78 5.72
N VAL A 28 11.50 2.91 6.44
CA VAL A 28 10.82 3.24 7.70
C VAL A 28 11.83 3.60 8.79
N GLU A 29 12.93 2.85 8.95
CA GLU A 29 14.02 3.18 9.89
C GLU A 29 14.60 4.57 9.62
N LEU A 30 14.65 4.98 8.34
CA LEU A 30 15.11 6.30 7.90
C LEU A 30 14.04 7.40 8.02
N GLY A 31 12.86 7.08 8.55
CA GLY A 31 11.80 8.03 8.86
C GLY A 31 10.83 8.34 7.72
N ALA A 32 10.86 7.61 6.60
CA ALA A 32 9.88 7.76 5.52
C ALA A 32 8.66 6.86 5.74
N ILE A 33 7.50 7.36 5.33
CA ILE A 33 6.27 6.57 5.23
C ILE A 33 6.36 5.71 3.96
N VAL A 34 6.24 4.40 4.10
CA VAL A 34 6.13 3.51 2.95
C VAL A 34 4.65 3.25 2.67
N SER A 35 4.24 3.57 1.44
CA SER A 35 2.94 3.23 0.88
C SER A 35 3.04 2.08 -0.12
N LEU A 36 1.97 1.31 -0.22
CA LEU A 36 1.85 0.18 -1.12
C LEU A 36 0.84 0.52 -2.23
N GLY A 37 1.24 0.36 -3.48
CA GLY A 37 0.44 0.76 -4.65
C GLY A 37 1.07 0.31 -5.96
N HIS A 38 0.37 0.58 -7.07
CA HIS A 38 0.81 0.24 -8.43
C HIS A 38 1.35 -1.20 -8.55
N SER A 39 0.58 -2.13 -8.00
CA SER A 39 1.06 -3.47 -7.68
C SER A 39 0.03 -4.54 -8.01
N SER A 40 0.54 -5.67 -8.48
CA SER A 40 -0.19 -6.92 -8.69
C SER A 40 -0.02 -7.91 -7.54
N ALA A 41 0.57 -7.49 -6.41
CA ALA A 41 0.95 -8.34 -5.30
C ALA A 41 -0.23 -9.13 -4.73
N THR A 42 0.09 -10.32 -4.25
CA THR A 42 -0.79 -11.14 -3.43
C THR A 42 -1.01 -10.49 -2.05
N TYR A 43 -1.99 -11.00 -1.31
CA TYR A 43 -2.21 -10.58 0.08
C TYR A 43 -0.95 -10.79 0.94
N ASP A 44 -0.28 -11.93 0.81
CA ASP A 44 0.89 -12.28 1.64
C ASP A 44 2.10 -11.38 1.36
N GLU A 45 2.35 -11.05 0.09
CA GLU A 45 3.41 -10.10 -0.30
C GLU A 45 3.15 -8.69 0.26
N ALA A 46 1.90 -8.21 0.13
CA ALA A 46 1.48 -6.94 0.69
C ALA A 46 1.62 -6.92 2.22
N LYS A 47 1.14 -7.98 2.88
CA LYS A 47 1.16 -8.13 4.33
C LYS A 47 2.59 -8.19 4.87
N ALA A 48 3.52 -8.83 4.15
CA ALA A 48 4.93 -8.82 4.52
C ALA A 48 5.52 -7.41 4.55
N CYS A 49 5.16 -6.54 3.59
CA CYS A 49 5.60 -5.14 3.63
C CYS A 49 4.93 -4.35 4.76
N VAL A 50 3.65 -4.61 5.06
CA VAL A 50 2.99 -4.01 6.24
C VAL A 50 3.68 -4.43 7.53
N ASP A 51 4.01 -5.72 7.68
CA ASP A 51 4.74 -6.24 8.85
C ASP A 51 6.16 -5.68 8.97
N ALA A 52 6.74 -5.25 7.85
CA ALA A 52 8.01 -4.51 7.81
C ALA A 52 7.86 -3.00 8.10
N GLY A 53 6.65 -2.50 8.29
CA GLY A 53 6.37 -1.12 8.72
C GLY A 53 5.69 -0.23 7.69
N ALA A 54 5.28 -0.74 6.52
CA ALA A 54 4.43 0.03 5.62
C ALA A 54 3.06 0.31 6.28
N THR A 55 2.55 1.53 6.14
CA THR A 55 1.36 1.99 6.88
C THR A 55 0.27 2.55 5.98
N VAL A 56 0.48 2.62 4.67
CA VAL A 56 -0.46 3.24 3.73
C VAL A 56 -0.67 2.36 2.51
N PHE A 57 -1.92 2.21 2.09
CA PHE A 57 -2.30 1.76 0.75
C PHE A 57 -2.70 3.02 -0.04
N ILE A 58 -1.92 3.37 -1.07
CA ILE A 58 -2.15 4.60 -1.82
C ILE A 58 -3.30 4.39 -2.81
N HIS A 59 -4.22 5.35 -2.93
CA HIS A 59 -5.36 5.34 -3.85
C HIS A 59 -6.08 3.98 -4.00
N THR A 60 -6.34 3.30 -2.87
CA THR A 60 -6.95 1.96 -2.75
C THR A 60 -8.02 1.69 -3.82
N TYR A 61 -7.97 0.47 -4.36
CA TYR A 61 -8.62 -0.02 -5.59
C TYR A 61 -7.86 0.28 -6.89
N ASN A 62 -7.24 1.45 -7.02
CA ASN A 62 -6.65 1.88 -8.29
C ASN A 62 -5.26 1.25 -8.49
N ALA A 63 -5.02 0.65 -9.67
CA ALA A 63 -3.76 -0.03 -9.97
C ALA A 63 -3.30 -1.05 -8.89
N MET A 64 -4.26 -1.80 -8.35
CA MET A 64 -4.06 -2.83 -7.33
C MET A 64 -4.65 -4.17 -7.78
N SER A 65 -4.11 -5.28 -7.27
CA SER A 65 -4.80 -6.57 -7.38
C SER A 65 -6.13 -6.54 -6.61
N PRO A 66 -7.24 -6.98 -7.25
CA PRO A 66 -8.58 -6.78 -6.71
C PRO A 66 -8.89 -7.73 -5.56
N LEU A 67 -9.94 -7.39 -4.78
CA LEU A 67 -10.49 -8.27 -3.76
C LEU A 67 -11.17 -9.48 -4.40
N ASN A 68 -10.70 -10.68 -4.08
CA ASN A 68 -11.35 -11.94 -4.43
C ASN A 68 -11.42 -12.87 -3.21
N HIS A 69 -12.54 -13.58 -3.05
CA HIS A 69 -12.80 -14.50 -1.92
C HIS A 69 -11.72 -15.55 -1.63
N ARG A 70 -10.93 -15.99 -2.64
CA ARG A 70 -9.83 -16.96 -2.46
C ARG A 70 -8.44 -16.33 -2.48
N MET A 71 -8.31 -15.18 -3.14
CA MET A 71 -7.04 -14.47 -3.30
C MET A 71 -7.31 -12.99 -3.04
N PRO A 72 -7.28 -12.53 -1.78
CA PRO A 72 -7.75 -11.20 -1.42
C PRO A 72 -6.97 -10.05 -2.06
N GLY A 73 -5.72 -10.29 -2.49
CA GLY A 73 -4.88 -9.30 -3.15
C GLY A 73 -4.55 -8.09 -2.26
N MET A 74 -4.12 -7.02 -2.92
CA MET A 74 -3.78 -5.74 -2.32
C MET A 74 -5.01 -5.08 -1.67
N VAL A 75 -6.14 -5.06 -2.36
CA VAL A 75 -7.39 -4.47 -1.83
C VAL A 75 -7.86 -5.22 -0.59
N GLY A 76 -7.79 -6.55 -0.58
CA GLY A 76 -8.11 -7.34 0.60
C GLY A 76 -7.14 -7.09 1.75
N CYS A 77 -5.85 -6.91 1.46
CA CYS A 77 -4.87 -6.55 2.49
C CYS A 77 -5.17 -5.17 3.10
N ALA A 78 -5.53 -4.19 2.27
CA ALA A 78 -5.91 -2.84 2.72
C ALA A 78 -7.07 -2.87 3.72
N PHE A 79 -8.11 -3.66 3.47
CA PHE A 79 -9.27 -3.75 4.35
C PHE A 79 -9.08 -4.66 5.56
N ALA A 80 -8.23 -5.67 5.46
CA ALA A 80 -8.04 -6.65 6.52
C ALA A 80 -6.94 -6.27 7.52
N THR A 81 -6.20 -5.17 7.30
CA THR A 81 -5.01 -4.85 8.12
C THR A 81 -5.19 -3.58 8.95
N PRO A 82 -5.61 -3.69 10.22
CA PRO A 82 -5.73 -2.56 11.13
C PRO A 82 -4.41 -1.82 11.33
N GLY A 83 -4.49 -0.53 11.66
CA GLY A 83 -3.31 0.30 11.88
C GLY A 83 -2.65 0.79 10.59
N THR A 84 -3.28 0.56 9.43
CA THR A 84 -2.90 1.14 8.14
C THR A 84 -3.98 2.12 7.65
N TYR A 85 -3.62 2.95 6.67
CA TYR A 85 -4.54 3.87 6.01
C TYR A 85 -4.82 3.39 4.59
N ALA A 86 -6.09 3.37 4.19
CA ALA A 86 -6.50 3.24 2.79
C ALA A 86 -6.82 4.64 2.24
N GLU A 87 -5.98 5.16 1.36
CA GLU A 87 -6.24 6.45 0.71
C GLU A 87 -7.24 6.25 -0.43
N LEU A 88 -8.27 7.08 -0.55
CA LEU A 88 -9.30 6.98 -1.59
C LEU A 88 -9.38 8.28 -2.40
N ILE A 89 -9.66 8.14 -3.71
CA ILE A 89 -9.96 9.27 -4.59
C ILE A 89 -11.48 9.37 -4.73
N CYS A 90 -12.10 10.24 -3.94
CA CYS A 90 -13.56 10.37 -3.82
C CYS A 90 -14.19 11.31 -4.87
N ASP A 91 -13.84 11.15 -6.15
CA ASP A 91 -14.38 11.96 -7.25
C ASP A 91 -15.55 11.30 -8.01
N GLY A 92 -15.88 10.04 -7.67
CA GLY A 92 -16.92 9.25 -8.35
C GLY A 92 -16.50 8.66 -9.70
N HIS A 93 -15.30 8.98 -10.20
CA HIS A 93 -14.73 8.45 -11.44
C HIS A 93 -13.69 7.37 -11.20
N HIS A 94 -12.77 7.59 -10.25
CA HIS A 94 -11.77 6.61 -9.85
C HIS A 94 -12.39 5.51 -8.98
N VAL A 95 -13.25 5.92 -8.05
CA VAL A 95 -13.93 5.00 -7.13
C VAL A 95 -15.42 5.28 -7.21
N HIS A 96 -16.21 4.24 -7.52
CA HIS A 96 -17.66 4.32 -7.48
C HIS A 96 -18.12 4.69 -6.05
N PRO A 97 -19.10 5.58 -5.85
CA PRO A 97 -19.52 6.03 -4.52
C PRO A 97 -19.81 4.89 -3.53
N ILE A 98 -20.53 3.85 -3.98
CA ILE A 98 -20.80 2.65 -3.15
C ILE A 98 -19.53 1.89 -2.75
N ALA A 99 -18.49 1.86 -3.60
CA ALA A 99 -17.23 1.23 -3.22
C ALA A 99 -16.46 2.07 -2.17
N ALA A 100 -16.58 3.40 -2.22
CA ALA A 100 -16.02 4.27 -1.19
C ALA A 100 -16.74 4.12 0.17
N GLU A 101 -18.03 3.75 0.19
CA GLU A 101 -18.75 3.42 1.44
C GLU A 101 -18.34 2.08 2.06
N ILE A 102 -17.78 1.16 1.26
CA ILE A 102 -17.31 -0.15 1.73
C ILE A 102 -15.93 -0.04 2.39
N ALA A 103 -15.10 0.88 1.91
CA ALA A 103 -13.72 1.09 2.34
C ALA A 103 -13.64 1.87 3.67
#